data_AF-K9P4M0-F1
#
_entry.id   AF-K9P4M0-F1
#
_cell.length_a   1.000
_cell.length_b   1.000
_cell.length_c   1.000
_cell.angle_alpha   90.00
_cell.angle_beta   90.00
_cell.angle_gamma   90.00
#
_symmetry.space_group_name_H-M   'P 1'
#
loop_
_entity.id
_entity.type
_entity.pdbx_description
1 polymer ?
#
loop_
_entity_poly.entity_id
_entity_poly.type
_entity_poly.pdbx_seq_one_letter_code
_entity_poly.pdbx_strand_id
1 'polypeptide(L)'
;MGVLGPAAVGTLLAVFADAFEDPERYLKRQPSDPCLHDLLSSEMFLAIVSVAGTRVVAGLTGYVLPKFEQAHRDDGPAIALSSRPGVREDGLHVDIAPAGAGP
;
A
#
# COMPACT_ATOMS: atom_id res chain seq x y z
N MET A 1 14.65 4.39 -7.56
CA MET A 1 13.59 3.68 -6.81
C MET A 1 14.26 2.92 -5.69
N GLY A 2 14.10 3.37 -4.44
CA GLY A 2 14.66 2.69 -3.27
C GLY A 2 13.66 1.66 -2.73
N VAL A 3 14.16 0.55 -2.18
CA VAL A 3 13.32 -0.46 -1.54
C VAL A 3 12.84 0.09 -0.19
N LEU A 4 11.53 -0.02 0.07
CA LEU A 4 10.92 0.44 1.32
C LEU A 4 11.26 -0.55 2.44
N GLY A 5 11.86 -0.07 3.54
CA GLY A 5 12.09 -0.89 4.74
C GLY A 5 10.92 -0.87 5.73
N PRO A 6 10.90 -1.78 6.72
CA PRO A 6 9.86 -1.83 7.77
C PRO A 6 9.62 -0.49 8.47
N ALA A 7 10.69 0.24 8.77
CA ALA A 7 10.61 1.56 9.43
C ALA A 7 9.83 2.61 8.61
N ALA A 8 9.93 2.57 7.28
CA ALA A 8 9.20 3.50 6.43
C ALA A 8 7.71 3.17 6.37
N VAL A 9 7.33 1.89 6.41
CA VAL A 9 5.92 1.46 6.55
C VAL A 9 5.37 1.79 7.93
N GLY A 10 6.14 1.58 9.00
CA GLY A 10 5.76 2.01 10.34
C GLY A 10 5.49 3.51 10.42
N THR A 11 6.33 4.32 9.75
CA THR A 11 6.11 5.78 9.63
C THR A 11 4.86 6.11 8.80
N LEU A 12 4.57 5.34 7.74
CA LEU A 12 3.35 5.50 6.95
C LEU A 12 2.07 5.28 7.80
N LEU A 13 2.09 4.37 8.77
CA LEU A 13 0.96 4.20 9.69
C LEU A 13 0.68 5.46 10.52
N ALA A 14 1.70 6.23 10.87
CA ALA A 14 1.50 7.52 11.53
C ALA A 14 0.90 8.58 10.58
N VAL A 15 1.27 8.55 9.30
CA VAL A 15 0.62 9.37 8.28
C VAL A 15 -0.85 8.98 8.13
N PHE A 16 -1.18 7.68 8.16
CA PHE A 16 -2.56 7.19 8.12
C PHE A 16 -3.37 7.53 9.38
N ALA A 17 -2.76 7.49 10.56
CA ALA A 17 -3.37 7.89 11.82
C ALA A 17 -3.86 9.34 11.80
N ASP A 18 -2.95 10.26 11.44
CA ASP A 18 -3.26 11.69 11.29
C ASP A 18 -4.27 11.90 10.16
N ALA A 19 -4.06 11.18 9.06
CA ALA A 19 -4.90 11.27 7.91
C ALA A 19 -6.36 10.90 8.22
N PHE A 20 -6.61 9.66 8.59
CA PHE A 20 -7.96 9.16 8.78
C PHE A 20 -8.56 9.57 10.12
N GLU A 21 -7.87 10.46 10.86
CA GLU A 21 -8.28 10.95 12.19
C GLU A 21 -8.57 9.79 13.17
N ASP A 22 -7.84 8.67 13.03
CA ASP A 22 -8.05 7.43 13.80
C ASP A 22 -6.73 6.88 14.40
N PRO A 23 -6.12 7.59 15.37
CA PRO A 23 -4.87 7.17 15.98
C PRO A 23 -5.00 5.87 16.79
N GLU A 24 -6.18 5.59 17.35
CA GLU A 24 -6.44 4.33 18.06
C GLU A 24 -6.24 3.12 17.15
N ARG A 25 -6.74 3.18 15.91
CA ARG A 25 -6.60 2.08 14.94
C ARG A 25 -5.19 1.91 14.41
N TYR A 26 -4.50 3.01 14.10
CA TYR A 26 -3.23 2.96 13.39
C TYR A 26 -1.98 2.95 14.31
N LEU A 27 -2.07 3.39 15.57
CA LEU A 27 -0.91 3.53 16.47
C LEU A 27 -0.91 2.57 17.65
N LYS A 28 -2.08 2.17 18.16
CA LYS A 28 -2.20 1.44 19.44
C LYS A 28 -1.59 0.04 19.42
N ARG A 29 -1.61 -0.63 18.27
CA ARG A 29 -1.10 -2.01 18.09
C ARG A 29 -0.35 -2.14 16.77
N GLN A 30 0.65 -1.28 16.57
CA GLN A 30 1.46 -1.37 15.36
C GLN A 30 2.12 -2.76 15.25
N PRO A 31 2.19 -3.33 14.04
CA PRO A 31 2.92 -4.56 13.81
C PRO A 31 4.40 -4.35 14.10
N SER A 32 5.06 -5.40 14.59
CA SER A 32 6.51 -5.39 14.80
C SER A 32 7.28 -5.37 13.47
N ASP A 33 8.53 -4.93 13.50
CA ASP A 33 9.41 -4.92 12.32
C ASP A 33 9.49 -6.27 11.57
N PRO A 34 9.59 -7.43 12.25
CA PRO A 34 9.54 -8.72 11.56
C PRO A 34 8.21 -8.96 10.83
N CYS A 35 7.08 -8.60 11.45
CA CYS A 35 5.77 -8.74 10.82
C CYS A 35 5.65 -7.84 9.57
N LEU A 36 6.17 -6.61 9.64
CA LEU A 36 6.21 -5.71 8.49
C LEU A 36 7.16 -6.20 7.40
N HIS A 37 8.28 -6.82 7.78
CA HIS A 37 9.22 -7.42 6.83
C HIS A 37 8.58 -8.59 6.08
N ASP A 38 7.90 -9.48 6.79
CA ASP A 38 7.17 -10.61 6.19
C ASP A 38 6.07 -10.09 5.24
N LEU A 39 5.33 -9.05 5.65
CA LEU A 39 4.31 -8.42 4.83
C LEU A 39 4.89 -7.79 3.55
N LEU A 40 6.01 -7.08 3.65
CA LEU A 40 6.69 -6.45 2.52
C LEU A 40 7.38 -7.45 1.58
N SER A 41 7.65 -8.66 2.06
CA SER A 41 8.20 -9.75 1.26
C SER A 41 7.11 -10.52 0.49
N SER A 42 5.83 -10.20 0.73
CA SER A 42 4.71 -10.81 0.04
C SER A 42 4.51 -10.20 -1.35
N GLU A 43 4.40 -11.05 -2.37
CA GLU A 43 3.97 -10.66 -3.72
C GLU A 43 2.54 -10.06 -3.75
N MET A 44 1.77 -10.24 -2.67
CA MET A 44 0.38 -9.80 -2.59
C MET A 44 0.19 -8.42 -1.96
N PHE A 45 1.25 -7.78 -1.47
CA PHE A 45 1.16 -6.48 -0.81
C PHE A 45 2.03 -5.45 -1.51
N LEU A 46 1.45 -4.28 -1.76
CA LEU A 46 2.14 -3.16 -2.37
C LEU A 46 2.06 -1.96 -1.42
N ALA A 47 3.20 -1.30 -1.20
CA ALA A 47 3.28 -0.02 -0.52
C ALA A 47 4.10 0.97 -1.35
N ILE A 48 3.53 2.14 -1.62
CA ILE A 48 4.18 3.26 -2.29
C ILE A 48 4.19 4.42 -1.30
N VAL A 49 5.32 5.09 -1.13
CA VAL A 49 5.42 6.27 -0.27
C VAL A 49 6.04 7.44 -1.01
N SER A 50 5.64 8.64 -0.62
CA SER A 50 6.33 9.88 -0.94
C SER A 50 7.16 10.32 0.27
N VAL A 51 8.44 10.65 0.02
CA VAL A 51 9.40 11.04 1.04
C VAL A 51 9.88 12.47 0.78
N ALA A 52 9.79 13.32 1.80
CA ALA A 52 10.40 14.64 1.82
C ALA A 52 11.64 14.60 2.73
N GLY A 53 12.84 14.64 2.14
CA GLY A 53 14.09 14.43 2.87
C GLY A 53 14.16 13.00 3.42
N THR A 54 14.11 12.85 4.74
CA THR A 54 14.09 11.55 5.45
C THR A 54 12.70 11.17 5.98
N ARG A 55 11.69 12.03 5.79
CA ARG A 55 10.36 11.85 6.36
C ARG A 55 9.36 11.37 5.31
N VAL A 56 8.62 10.31 5.62
CA VAL A 56 7.45 9.90 4.85
C VAL A 56 6.33 10.92 5.06
N VAL A 57 5.81 11.49 3.98
CA VAL A 57 4.77 12.54 4.01
C VAL A 57 3.44 12.11 3.41
N ALA A 58 3.45 11.07 2.57
CA ALA A 58 2.25 10.48 1.99
C ALA A 58 2.54 9.03 1.60
N GLY A 59 1.49 8.24 1.37
CA GLY A 59 1.64 6.92 0.78
C GLY A 59 0.32 6.27 0.46
N LEU A 60 0.45 5.11 -0.15
CA LEU A 60 -0.61 4.28 -0.69
C LEU A 60 -0.24 2.83 -0.38
N THR A 61 -1.21 2.09 0.14
CA THR A 61 -1.08 0.64 0.32
C THR A 61 -2.14 -0.07 -0.50
N GLY A 62 -1.84 -1.28 -0.95
CA GLY A 62 -2.81 -2.09 -1.65
C GLY A 62 -2.49 -3.57 -1.57
N TYR A 63 -3.53 -4.36 -1.84
CA TYR A 63 -3.42 -5.81 -1.93
C TYR A 63 -3.69 -6.25 -3.35
N VAL A 64 -2.86 -7.17 -3.82
CA VAL A 64 -2.97 -7.85 -5.11
C VAL A 64 -3.83 -9.08 -4.87
N LEU A 65 -5.07 -9.06 -5.37
CA LEU A 65 -6.04 -10.12 -5.16
C LEU A 65 -6.17 -10.96 -6.45
N PRO A 66 -5.79 -12.25 -6.41
CA PRO A 66 -6.10 -13.16 -7.51
C PRO A 66 -7.62 -13.32 -7.63
N LYS A 67 -8.16 -13.08 -8.84
CA LYS A 67 -9.57 -13.33 -9.12
C LYS A 67 -9.84 -14.82 -9.08
N PHE A 68 -10.79 -15.26 -8.27
CA PHE A 68 -11.06 -16.69 -8.11
C PHE A 68 -11.82 -17.26 -9.31
N GLU A 69 -12.58 -16.41 -10.01
CA GLU A 69 -13.41 -16.73 -11.17
C GLU A 69 -12.65 -16.74 -12.49
N GLN A 70 -11.39 -16.27 -12.50
CA GLN A 70 -10.53 -16.26 -13.69
C GLN A 70 -9.21 -16.99 -13.38
N ALA A 71 -9.03 -18.18 -13.95
CA ALA A 71 -7.84 -19.02 -13.74
C ALA A 71 -6.59 -18.53 -14.50
N HIS A 72 -6.72 -17.56 -15.40
CA HIS A 72 -5.65 -17.12 -16.28
C HIS A 72 -4.92 -15.90 -15.71
N ARG A 73 -3.63 -16.11 -15.44
CA ARG A 73 -2.65 -15.12 -14.96
C ARG A 73 -2.46 -13.93 -15.92
N ASP A 74 -2.92 -14.05 -17.16
CA ASP A 74 -2.72 -13.05 -18.22
C ASP A 74 -3.59 -11.79 -18.06
N ASP A 75 -4.71 -11.87 -17.34
CA ASP A 75 -5.58 -10.70 -17.08
C ASP A 75 -5.04 -9.74 -16.00
N GLY A 76 -3.90 -10.08 -15.39
CA GLY A 76 -3.31 -9.31 -14.30
C GLY A 76 -4.15 -9.36 -13.01
N PRO A 77 -3.51 -9.31 -11.83
CA PRO A 77 -4.26 -9.28 -10.59
C PRO A 77 -4.92 -7.91 -10.35
N ALA A 78 -6.10 -7.90 -9.74
CA ALA A 78 -6.74 -6.65 -9.33
C ALA A 78 -6.09 -6.10 -8.07
N ILE A 79 -5.80 -4.80 -8.04
CA ILE A 79 -5.24 -4.12 -6.85
C ILE A 79 -6.32 -3.23 -6.23
N ALA A 80 -6.68 -3.52 -4.98
CA ALA A 80 -7.48 -2.61 -4.17
C ALA A 80 -6.55 -1.61 -3.47
N LEU A 81 -6.76 -0.31 -3.69
CA LEU A 81 -5.90 0.76 -3.19
C LEU A 81 -6.58 1.56 -2.09
N SER A 82 -5.87 1.77 -0.98
CA SER A 82 -6.24 2.74 0.05
C SER A 82 -5.37 3.98 -0.07
N SER A 83 -5.96 5.06 -0.58
CA SER A 83 -5.30 6.36 -0.79
C SER A 83 -6.03 7.47 -0.04
N ARG A 84 -5.36 8.61 0.13
CA ARG A 84 -5.95 9.84 0.67
C ARG A 84 -6.14 10.87 -0.46
N PRO A 85 -7.33 10.98 -1.06
CA PRO A 85 -7.76 12.21 -1.72
C PRO A 85 -8.60 13.03 -0.72
N GLY A 86 -8.57 14.36 -0.82
CA GLY A 86 -9.43 15.20 0.01
C GLY A 86 -10.90 14.76 -0.07
N VAL A 87 -11.43 14.24 1.05
CA VAL A 87 -12.85 13.97 1.35
C VAL A 87 -13.61 13.09 0.33
N ARG A 88 -13.61 11.76 0.58
CA ARG A 88 -14.76 10.81 0.62
C ARG A 88 -14.29 9.35 0.49
N GLU A 89 -14.91 8.45 1.23
CA GLU A 89 -14.64 7.00 1.26
C GLU A 89 -15.25 6.25 0.06
N ASP A 90 -14.86 6.65 -1.15
CA ASP A 90 -15.11 5.86 -2.36
C ASP A 90 -13.79 5.18 -2.72
N GLY A 91 -13.69 3.87 -2.48
CA GLY A 91 -12.49 3.09 -2.80
C GLY A 91 -12.11 3.27 -4.28
N LEU A 92 -10.93 3.81 -4.54
CA LEU A 92 -10.46 4.08 -5.90
C LEU A 92 -9.85 2.82 -6.51
N HIS A 93 -10.54 2.22 -7.47
CA HIS A 93 -9.97 1.21 -8.35
C HIS A 93 -9.05 1.89 -9.36
N VAL A 94 -7.77 1.49 -9.42
CA VAL A 94 -6.81 2.00 -10.42
C VAL A 94 -6.25 0.82 -11.19
N ASP A 95 -6.49 0.80 -12.50
CA ASP A 95 -5.79 -0.08 -13.43
C ASP A 95 -4.37 0.44 -13.64
N ILE A 96 -3.38 -0.30 -13.17
CA ILE A 96 -1.97 -0.07 -13.52
C ILE A 96 -1.54 -1.20 -14.45
N ALA A 97 -1.37 -0.88 -15.72
CA ALA A 97 -0.84 -1.83 -16.69
C ALA A 97 0.54 -2.34 -16.23
N PRO A 98 0.84 -3.64 -16.41
CA PRO A 98 2.18 -4.16 -16.12
C PRO A 98 3.22 -3.37 -16.91
N ALA A 99 4.33 -3.02 -16.27
CA ALA A 99 5.45 -2.34 -16.93
C ALA A 99 6.09 -3.31 -17.94
N GLY A 100 5.56 -3.34 -19.16
CA GLY A 100 6.01 -4.27 -20.20
C GLY A 100 4.97 -4.57 -21.27
N ALA A 101 4.29 -3.56 -21.81
CA ALA A 101 3.59 -3.68 -23.08
C ALA A 101 3.91 -2.45 -23.94
N GLY A 102 5.14 -2.42 -24.45
CA GLY A 102 5.49 -1.63 -25.63
C GLY A 102 5.16 -2.41 -26.91
N PRO A 103 4.98 -1.73 -28.06
CA PRO A 103 4.52 -2.33 -29.31
C PRO A 103 5.44 -3.44 -29.86
#